data_AF-A0A8B0SPK2-F1
#
_entry.id   AF-A0A8B0SPK2-F1
#
_cell.length_a   1.000
_cell.length_b   1.000
_cell.length_c   1.000
_cell.angle_alpha   90.00
_cell.angle_beta   90.00
_cell.angle_gamma   90.00
#
_symmetry.space_group_name_H-M   'P 1'
#
loop_
_entity.id
_entity.type
_entity.pdbx_description
1 polymer ?
#
loop_
_entity_poly.entity_id
_entity_poly.type
_entity_poly.pdbx_seq_one_letter_code
_entity_poly.pdbx_strand_id
1 'polypeptide(L)' 'MADAPNYTLWNTGVRKAVSKHLEIGVWIENLTDVRLEEKSTAFRHEEYLRTLRLELKEIS' A
#
# COMPACT_ATOMS: atom_id res chain seq x y z
N MET A 1 -27.39 -9.92 -1.14
CA MET A 1 -26.33 -8.91 -1.24
C MET A 1 -25.50 -9.30 -2.44
N ALA A 2 -25.23 -8.38 -3.36
CA ALA A 2 -24.31 -8.67 -4.47
C ALA A 2 -22.89 -8.80 -3.88
N ASP A 3 -22.20 -9.89 -4.16
CA ASP A 3 -20.81 -10.04 -3.76
C ASP A 3 -19.96 -8.98 -4.48
N ALA A 4 -18.98 -8.41 -3.76
CA ALA A 4 -18.07 -7.46 -4.37
C ALA A 4 -17.29 -8.15 -5.50
N PRO A 5 -17.05 -7.47 -6.64
CA PRO A 5 -16.26 -8.05 -7.72
C PRO A 5 -14.86 -8.39 -7.23
N ASN A 6 -14.31 -9.51 -7.69
CA ASN A 6 -12.91 -9.86 -7.41
C ASN A 6 -11.99 -8.80 -8.03
N TYR A 7 -10.99 -8.36 -7.27
CA TYR A 7 -9.97 -7.42 -7.72
C TYR A 7 -8.59 -7.87 -7.25
N THR A 8 -7.56 -7.20 -7.75
CA THR A 8 -6.18 -7.42 -7.33
C THR A 8 -5.55 -6.07 -7.02
N LEU A 9 -5.00 -5.94 -5.81
CA LEU A 9 -4.21 -4.78 -5.42
C LEU A 9 -2.73 -5.08 -5.60
N TRP A 10 -2.05 -4.19 -6.32
CA TRP A 10 -0.61 -4.25 -6.52
C TRP A 10 0.06 -3.17 -5.69
N ASN A 11 0.97 -3.56 -4.81
CA ASN A 11 1.83 -2.65 -4.05
C ASN A 11 3.26 -2.84 -4.53
N THR A 12 4.03 -1.76 -4.58
CA THR A 12 5.44 -1.82 -4.95
C THR A 12 6.25 -0.90 -4.07
N GLY A 13 7.53 -1.23 -3.88
CA GLY A 13 8.41 -0.37 -3.13
C GLY A 13 9.86 -0.73 -3.32
N VAL A 14 10.71 0.24 -3.01
CA VAL A 14 12.15 0.10 -3.02
C VAL A 14 12.69 0.58 -1.69
N ARG A 15 13.68 -0.14 -1.17
CA ARG A 15 14.45 0.29 0.01
C ARG A 15 15.91 0.41 -0.35
N LYS A 16 16.58 1.36 0.30
CA LYS A 16 18.01 1.59 0.13
C LYS A 16 18.65 1.94 1.46
N ALA A 17 19.66 1.17 1.83
CA ALA A 17 20.57 1.54 2.90
C ALA A 17 21.32 2.82 2.50
N VAL A 18 21.17 3.87 3.31
CA VAL A 18 21.90 5.14 3.14
C VAL A 18 23.09 5.22 4.08
N SER A 19 23.12 4.41 5.13
CA SER A 19 24.30 4.17 5.96
C SER A 19 24.24 2.78 6.59
N LYS A 20 25.28 2.39 7.33
CA LYS A 20 25.28 1.17 8.15
C LYS A 20 24.21 1.14 9.25
N HIS A 21 23.61 2.29 9.56
CA HIS A 21 22.61 2.45 10.63
C HIS A 21 21.25 2.90 10.11
N LEU A 22 21.10 3.14 8.80
CA LEU A 22 19.90 3.82 8.28
C LEU A 22 19.51 3.30 6.91
N GLU A 23 18.23 2.96 6.77
CA GLU A 23 17.57 2.59 5.52
C GLU A 23 16.40 3.54 5.25
N ILE A 24 16.27 3.94 3.98
CA ILE A 24 15.13 4.71 3.49
C ILE A 24 14.32 3.81 2.55
N GLY A 25 13.02 3.73 2.78
CA GLY A 25 12.05 3.03 1.94
C GLY A 25 11.05 4.00 1.32
N VAL A 26 10.71 3.74 0.06
CA VAL A 26 9.60 4.40 -0.65
C VAL A 26 8.67 3.32 -1.19
N TRP A 27 7.40 3.45 -0.88
CA TRP A 27 6.35 2.50 -1.24
C TRP A 27 5.22 3.23 -1.95
N ILE A 28 4.70 2.61 -3.01
CA ILE A 28 3.45 2.98 -3.66
C ILE A 28 2.46 1.85 -3.35
N GLU A 29 1.43 2.18 -2.59
CA GLU A 29 0.31 1.28 -2.33
C GLU A 29 -0.78 1.55 -3.38
N ASN A 30 -1.52 0.51 -3.76
CA ASN A 30 -2.52 0.56 -4.82
C ASN A 30 -1.95 1.19 -6.13
N LEU A 31 -0.86 0.59 -6.64
CA LEU A 31 -0.14 1.01 -7.84
C LEU A 31 -1.07 1.22 -9.04
N THR A 32 -2.12 0.42 -9.16
CA THR A 32 -3.09 0.47 -10.26
C THR A 32 -4.26 1.42 -10.01
N ASP A 33 -4.30 2.13 -8.88
CA ASP A 33 -5.41 3.01 -8.45
C ASP A 33 -6.78 2.34 -8.61
N VAL A 34 -6.88 1.10 -8.13
CA VAL A 34 -8.14 0.36 -8.09
C VAL A 34 -9.09 1.09 -7.17
N ARG A 35 -10.29 1.37 -7.69
CA ARG A 35 -11.39 2.02 -6.97
C ARG A 35 -12.55 1.05 -6.93
N LEU A 36 -12.95 0.68 -5.73
CA LEU A 36 -14.11 -0.16 -5.51
C LEU A 36 -15.20 0.71 -4.90
N GLU A 37 -16.46 0.43 -5.24
CA GLU A 37 -17.58 1.22 -4.76
C GLU A 37 -17.62 1.22 -3.21
N GLU A 38 -17.77 2.42 -2.64
CA GLU A 38 -17.72 2.75 -1.20
C GLU A 38 -18.73 2.00 -0.30
N LYS A 39 -19.57 1.11 -0.85
CA LYS A 39 -20.74 0.54 -0.16
C LYS A 39 -20.79 -0.98 -0.14
N SER A 40 -19.66 -1.65 0.14
CA SER A 40 -19.74 -3.04 0.60
C SER A 40 -19.31 -3.17 2.06
N THR A 41 -20.17 -3.77 2.88
CA THR A 41 -19.86 -4.19 4.26
C THR A 41 -18.75 -5.25 4.33
N ALA A 42 -18.27 -5.74 3.17
CA ALA A 42 -17.16 -6.67 3.05
C ALA A 42 -15.78 -6.01 3.22
N PHE A 43 -15.69 -4.67 3.14
CA PHE A 43 -14.41 -3.96 3.30
C PHE A 43 -14.08 -3.77 4.79
N ARG A 44 -13.51 -4.80 5.40
CA ARG A 44 -12.80 -4.65 6.68
C ARG A 44 -11.39 -4.16 6.38
N HIS A 45 -11.10 -2.95 6.87
CA HIS A 45 -9.77 -2.31 6.92
C HIS A 45 -9.33 -1.66 5.60
N GLU A 46 -9.81 -0.43 5.39
CA GLU A 46 -8.98 0.66 4.85
C GLU A 46 -8.22 0.35 3.54
N GLU A 47 -8.94 0.02 2.47
CA GLU A 47 -8.36 0.02 1.13
C GLU A 47 -8.21 1.46 0.65
N TYR A 48 -7.11 2.09 1.03
CA TYR A 48 -6.78 3.45 0.61
C TYR A 48 -6.64 3.52 -0.93
N LEU A 49 -6.94 4.71 -1.48
CA LEU A 49 -6.58 5.07 -2.86
C LEU A 49 -5.07 4.92 -3.07
N ARG A 50 -4.56 5.17 -4.29
CA ARG A 50 -3.10 5.20 -4.48
C ARG A 50 -2.43 6.15 -3.49
N THR A 51 -1.59 5.60 -2.61
CA THR A 51 -0.84 6.35 -1.61
C THR A 51 0.67 6.16 -1.82
N LEU A 52 1.43 7.17 -1.41
CA LEU A 52 2.88 7.09 -1.29
C LEU A 52 3.23 7.00 0.19
N ARG A 53 3.98 5.98 0.57
CA ARG A 53 4.48 5.81 1.93
C ARG A 53 6.01 5.95 1.94
N LEU A 54 6.49 6.83 2.80
CA LEU A 54 7.90 7.00 3.11
C LEU A 54 8.21 6.30 4.43
N GLU A 55 9.29 5.54 4.45
CA GLU A 55 9.73 4.78 5.62
C GLU A 55 11.19 5.13 5.92
N LEU A 56 11.48 5.42 7.19
CA LEU A 56 12.83 5.57 7.70
C LEU A 56 13.03 4.50 8.77
N LYS A 57 14.06 3.67 8.60
CA LYS A 57 14.34 2.56 9.51
C LYS A 57 15.78 2.60 10.00
N GLU A 58 15.95 2.51 11.31
CA GLU A 58 17.26 2.30 11.93
C GLU A 58 17.68 0.83 11.75
N ILE A 59 18.94 0.62 11.38
CA ILE A 59 19.56 -0.70 11.26
C ILE A 59 20.41 -0.91 12.52
N SER A 60 19.90 -1.75 13.43
CA SER A 60 20.55 -2.17 14.67
C SER A 60 21.61 -3.23 14.44
#